data_AF-A0A6N6MNY0-F1
#
_entry.id   AF-A0A6N6MNY0-F1
#
_cell.length_a   1.000
_cell.length_b   1.000
_cell.length_c   1.000
_cell.angle_alpha   90.00
_cell.angle_beta   90.00
_cell.angle_gamma   90.00
#
_symmetry.space_group_name_H-M   'P 1'
#
loop_
_entity.id
_entity.type
_entity.pdbx_description
1 polymer ?
#
loop_
_entity_poly.entity_id
_entity_poly.type
_entity_poly.pdbx_seq_one_letter_code
_entity_poly.pdbx_strand_id
1 'polypeptide(L)' 'MRRLITLVARIPEEPGLPEQGRIIDQLTDLETESLSAGAPRRTTEAIRAVRLTVRVASLMPHPPGLRSP' A
#
# COMPACT_ATOMS: atom_id res chain seq x y z
N MET A 1 7.34 -1.39 12.04
CA MET A 1 5.90 -1.68 12.24
C MET A 1 5.03 -0.44 12.43
N ARG A 2 5.34 0.50 13.34
CA ARG A 2 4.52 1.71 13.54
C ARG A 2 4.27 2.52 12.25
N ARG A 3 5.30 2.71 11.43
CA ARG A 3 5.18 3.38 10.12
C ARG A 3 4.21 2.67 9.17
N LEU A 4 4.33 1.36 9.00
CA LEU A 4 3.42 0.58 8.14
C LEU A 4 1.96 0.74 8.60
N ILE A 5 1.71 0.63 9.90
CA ILE A 5 0.37 0.80 10.48
C ILE A 5 -0.17 2.21 10.21
N THR A 6 0.64 3.25 10.44
CA THR A 6 0.25 4.63 10.13
C THR A 6 -0.02 4.84 8.64
N LEU A 7 0.75 4.20 7.77
CA LEU A 7 0.60 4.31 6.33
C LEU A 7 -0.72 3.68 5.90
N VAL A 8 -0.96 2.42 6.30
CA VAL A 8 -2.20 1.70 6.02
C VAL A 8 -3.43 2.43 6.58
N ALA A 9 -3.35 2.96 7.80
CA ALA A 9 -4.46 3.69 8.43
C ALA A 9 -4.80 5.02 7.73
N ARG A 10 -3.91 5.54 6.88
CA ARG A 10 -4.12 6.77 6.12
C ARG A 10 -4.56 6.52 4.68
N ILE A 11 -4.58 5.26 4.23
CA ILE A 11 -5.08 4.90 2.91
C ILE A 11 -6.61 5.07 2.95
N PRO A 12 -7.21 5.95 2.13
CA PRO A 12 -8.65 6.01 1.95
C PRO A 12 -9.22 4.65 1.53
N GLU A 13 -10.50 4.37 1.77
CA GLU A 13 -11.14 3.16 1.23
C GLU A 13 -11.02 3.08 -0.31
N GLU A 14 -11.13 4.22 -0.99
CA GLU A 14 -10.97 4.36 -2.44
C GLU A 14 -9.96 5.46 -2.79
N PRO A 15 -8.65 5.19 -2.72
CA PRO A 15 -7.63 6.15 -3.11
C PRO A 15 -7.66 6.35 -4.62
N GLY A 16 -7.56 7.59 -5.08
CA GLY A 16 -7.43 7.88 -6.52
C GLY A 16 -6.12 7.33 -7.10
N LEU A 17 -6.05 7.13 -8.42
CA LEU A 17 -4.85 6.59 -9.10
C LEU A 17 -3.53 7.30 -8.73
N PRO A 18 -3.46 8.66 -8.66
CA PRO A 18 -2.22 9.33 -8.27
C PRO A 18 -1.82 9.07 -6.81
N GLU A 19 -2.80 8.90 -5.93
CA GLU A 19 -2.57 8.62 -4.51
C GLU A 19 -2.11 7.18 -4.31
N GLN A 20 -2.70 6.23 -5.04
CA GLN A 20 -2.24 4.84 -5.08
C GLN A 20 -0.78 4.73 -5.53
N GLY A 21 -0.39 5.49 -6.56
CA GLY A 21 1.01 5.59 -7.00
C GLY A 21 1.94 6.04 -5.86
N ARG A 22 1.60 7.13 -5.16
CA ARG A 22 2.37 7.62 -4.01
C ARG A 22 2.44 6.60 -2.87
N ILE A 23 1.36 5.89 -2.58
CA ILE A 23 1.33 4.85 -1.54
C ILE A 23 2.27 3.69 -1.92
N ILE A 24 2.28 3.27 -3.19
CA ILE A 24 3.18 2.23 -3.69
C ILE A 24 4.65 2.65 -3.56
N ASP A 25 4.97 3.90 -3.88
CA ASP A 25 6.33 4.43 -3.73
C ASP A 25 6.76 4.44 -2.26
N GLN A 26 5.91 4.96 -1.36
CA GLN A 26 6.20 4.96 0.07
C GLN A 26 6.37 3.56 0.68
N LEU A 27 5.58 2.58 0.22
CA LEU A 27 5.73 1.19 0.66
C LEU A 27 7.02 0.55 0.11
N THR A 28 7.48 0.99 -1.06
CA THR A 28 8.77 0.54 -1.65
C THR A 28 9.96 1.11 -0.88
N ASP A 29 9.91 2.39 -0.50
CA ASP A 29 10.91 3.01 0.35
C ASP A 29 10.98 2.32 1.71
N LEU A 30 9.81 2.04 2.31
CA LEU A 30 9.73 1.35 3.60
C LEU A 30 10.24 -0.09 3.55
N GLU A 31 9.99 -0.81 2.44
CA GLU A 31 10.58 -2.13 2.23
C GLU A 31 12.11 -2.05 2.18
N THR A 32 12.64 -1.08 1.42
CA THR A 32 14.09 -0.87 1.27
C THR A 32 14.74 -0.54 2.62
N GLU A 33 14.18 0.40 3.37
CA GLU A 33 14.63 0.75 4.72
C GLU A 33 14.60 -0.48 5.65
N SER A 34 13.53 -1.27 5.59
CA SER A 34 13.38 -2.47 6.42
C SER A 34 14.42 -3.55 6.08
N LEU A 35 14.72 -3.73 4.80
CA LEU A 35 15.77 -4.66 4.35
C LEU A 35 17.15 -4.20 4.82
N SER A 36 17.48 -2.92 4.63
CA SER A 36 18.75 -2.33 5.06
C SER A 36 18.93 -2.39 6.59
N ALA A 37 17.84 -2.27 7.35
CA ALA A 37 17.85 -2.39 8.80
C ALA A 37 17.90 -3.85 9.32
N GLY A 38 17.93 -4.84 8.42
CA GLY A 38 17.90 -6.26 8.81
C GLY A 38 16.61 -6.67 9.49
N ALA A 39 15.48 -6.05 9.12
CA ALA A 39 14.19 -6.35 9.72
C ALA A 39 13.80 -7.83 9.53
N PRO A 40 13.02 -8.41 10.45
CA PRO A 40 12.55 -9.78 10.32
C PRO A 40 11.84 -10.01 8.99
N ARG A 41 12.06 -11.17 8.37
CA ARG A 41 11.44 -11.56 7.10
C ARG A 41 9.92 -11.38 7.08
N ARG A 42 9.24 -11.69 8.19
CA ARG A 42 7.79 -11.50 8.33
C ARG A 42 7.36 -10.03 8.16
N THR A 43 8.20 -9.09 8.58
CA THR A 43 7.94 -7.64 8.43
C THR A 43 8.05 -7.22 6.97
N THR A 44 9.10 -7.65 6.27
CA THR A 44 9.30 -7.31 4.86
C THR A 44 8.24 -7.98 3.97
N GLU A 45 7.83 -9.21 4.29
CA GLU A 45 6.70 -9.89 3.64
C GLU A 45 5.38 -9.15 3.85
N ALA A 46 5.11 -8.64 5.06
CA ALA A 46 3.91 -7.85 5.32
C ALA A 46 3.89 -6.55 4.48
N ILE A 47 5.01 -5.84 4.37
CA ILE A 47 5.12 -4.63 3.54
C ILE A 47 4.89 -4.98 2.06
N ARG A 48 5.51 -6.05 1.56
CA ARG A 48 5.30 -6.54 0.18
C ARG A 48 3.84 -6.88 -0.09
N ALA A 49 3.18 -7.58 0.83
CA ALA A 49 1.79 -7.98 0.68
C ALA A 49 0.88 -6.75 0.55
N VAL A 50 1.04 -5.74 1.43
CA VAL A 50 0.27 -4.49 1.36
C VAL A 50 0.53 -3.77 0.04
N ARG A 51 1.79 -3.66 -0.41
CA ARG A 51 2.11 -3.03 -1.70
C ARG A 51 1.43 -3.75 -2.87
N LEU A 52 1.43 -5.09 -2.87
CA LEU A 52 0.77 -5.88 -3.90
C LEU A 52 -0.74 -5.63 -3.91
N THR A 53 -1.40 -5.59 -2.74
CA THR A 53 -2.83 -5.29 -2.64
C THR A 53 -3.16 -3.92 -3.25
N VAL A 54 -2.39 -2.88 -2.92
CA VAL A 54 -2.60 -1.53 -3.47
C VAL A 54 -2.34 -1.51 -4.98
N ARG A 55 -1.31 -2.21 -5.46
CA ARG A 55 -1.01 -2.34 -6.89
C ARG A 55 -2.18 -3.00 -7.63
N VAL A 56 -2.71 -4.10 -7.11
CA VAL A 56 -3.85 -4.80 -7.74
C VAL A 56 -5.09 -3.90 -7.75
N ALA A 57 -5.40 -3.23 -6.63
CA ALA A 57 -6.50 -2.27 -6.58
C ALA A 57 -6.34 -1.14 -7.60
N SER A 58 -5.11 -0.68 -7.87
CA SER A 58 -4.83 0.34 -8.89
C SER A 58 -4.99 -0.11 -10.34
N LEU A 59 -4.84 -1.42 -10.59
CA LEU A 59 -4.97 -2.01 -11.91
C LEU A 59 -6.42 -2.43 -12.22
N MET A 60 -7.28 -2.45 -11.20
CA MET A 60 -8.70 -2.69 -11.33
C MET A 60 -9.44 -1.35 -11.29
N PRO A 61 -9.66 -0.69 -12.45
CA PRO A 61 -10.52 0.49 -12.48
C PRO A 61 -11.90 0.05 -12.02
N HIS A 62 -12.32 0.50 -10.84
CA HIS A 62 -13.73 0.43 -10.48
C HIS A 62 -14.46 1.27 -11.53
N PRO A 63 -15.44 0.71 -12.27
CA PRO A 63 -16.24 1.53 -13.15
C PRO A 63 -16.90 2.63 -12.30
N PRO A 64 -16.81 3.91 -12.69
CA PRO A 64 -17.50 4.98 -12.00
C PRO A 64 -19.01 4.78 -12.24
N GLY A 65 -19.69 3.98 -11.42
CA GLY A 65 -21.08 3.63 -11.75
C GLY A 65 -21.84 2.64 -10.88
N LEU A 66 -21.32 2.18 -9.75
CA LEU A 66 -22.15 1.44 -8.78
C LEU A 66 -22.11 2.13 -7.41
N ARG A 67 -22.65 3.36 -7.38
CA ARG A 67 -23.27 3.86 -6.16
C ARG A 67 -24.64 3.19 -6.05
N SER A 68 -24.84 2.41 -5.00
CA SER A 68 -26.14 2.20 -4.36
C SER A 68 -25.99 2.65 -2.91
N PRO A 69 -27.03 3.17 -2.24
CA PRO A 69 -28.43 3.30 -2.63
C PRO A 69 -28.83 4.67 -3.20
#